data_AF-A0A2T5UCG0-F1
#
_entry.id   AF-A0A2T5UCG0-F1
#
_cell.length_a   1.000
_cell.length_b   1.000
_cell.length_c   1.000
_cell.angle_alpha   90.00
_cell.angle_beta   90.00
_cell.angle_gamma   90.00
#
_symmetry.space_group_name_H-M   'P 1'
#
loop_
_entity.id
_entity.type
_entity.pdbx_description
1 polymer ?
#
loop_
_entity_poly.entity_id
_entity_poly.type
_entity_poly.pdbx_seq_one_letter_code
_entity_poly.pdbx_strand_id
1 'polypeptide(L)' 'MAAIVATVAYLGLEARAVEVQVQLIPGLPAFNMSASRM' A
#
# COMPACT_ATOMS: atom_id res chain seq x y z
N MET A 1 -11.87 -8.84 3.00
CA MET A 1 -10.75 -9.20 3.90
C MET A 1 -9.69 -8.11 3.80
N ALA A 2 -9.04 -7.77 4.91
CA ALA A 2 -8.09 -6.67 5.02
C ALA A 2 -6.75 -7.17 5.58
N ALA A 3 -5.64 -6.62 5.08
CA ALA A 3 -4.31 -6.84 5.64
C ALA A 3 -3.55 -5.51 5.74
N ILE A 4 -2.71 -5.41 6.76
CA ILE A 4 -1.78 -4.29 6.98
C ILE A 4 -0.38 -4.88 7.04
N VAL A 5 0.55 -4.30 6.29
CA VAL A 5 1.94 -4.78 6.21
C VAL A 5 2.90 -3.61 6.40
N ALA A 6 3.79 -3.75 7.37
CA ALA A 6 4.91 -2.82 7.56
C ALA A 6 6.05 -3.17 6.59
N THR A 7 6.58 -2.17 5.92
CA THR A 7 7.67 -2.30 4.96
C THR A 7 8.52 -1.03 4.90
N VAL A 8 9.49 -0.99 3.99
CA VAL A 8 10.30 0.18 3.68
C VAL A 8 10.09 0.56 2.22
N ALA A 9 9.92 1.85 1.96
CA ALA A 9 9.96 2.39 0.60
C ALA A 9 10.92 3.58 0.54
N TYR A 10 11.38 3.89 -0.67
CA TYR A 10 12.24 5.03 -0.91
C TYR A 10 11.41 6.24 -1.38
N LEU A 11 11.66 7.39 -0.77
CA LEU A 11 11.24 8.70 -1.27
C LEU A 11 12.48 9.41 -1.81
N GLY A 12 12.68 9.30 -3.13
CA GLY A 12 13.97 9.67 -3.72
C GLY A 12 15.06 8.72 -3.23
N LEU A 13 16.07 9.24 -2.51
CA LEU A 13 17.18 8.45 -1.96
C LEU A 13 17.01 8.14 -0.46
N GLU A 14 15.94 8.64 0.15
CA GLU A 14 15.67 8.48 1.58
C GLU A 14 14.80 7.25 1.83
N ALA A 15 15.30 6.29 2.60
CA ALA A 15 14.50 5.15 3.07
C ALA A 15 13.51 5.63 4.15
N ARG A 16 12.25 5.21 4.02
CA ARG A 16 11.17 5.52 4.97
C ARG A 16 10.39 4.27 5.30
N ALA A 17 10.00 4.15 6.57
CA ALA A 17 9.05 3.15 7.00
C ALA A 17 7.68 3.47 6.39
N VAL A 18 7.00 2.45 5.87
CA VAL A 18 5.69 2.59 5.22
C VAL A 18 4.77 1.49 5.71
N GLU A 19 3.52 1.88 5.96
CA GLU A 19 2.43 0.94 6.20
C GLU A 19 1.57 0.82 4.95
N VAL A 20 1.41 -0.41 4.46
CA VAL A 20 0.60 -0.72 3.28
C VAL A 20 -0.69 -1.38 3.72
N GLN A 21 -1.81 -0.83 3.26
CA GLN A 21 -3.13 -1.41 3.43
C GLN A 21 -3.55 -2.14 2.15
N VAL A 22 -3.92 -3.41 2.29
CA VAL A 22 -4.42 -4.24 1.18
C VAL A 22 -5.83 -4.72 1.49
N GLN A 23 -6.75 -4.56 0.53
CA GLN A 23 -8.15 -4.91 0.69
C GLN A 23 -8.58 -5.88 -0.43
N LEU A 24 -9.32 -6.91 -0.06
CA LEU A 24 -10.06 -7.79 -0.97
C LEU A 24 -11.52 -7.34 -1.01
N ILE A 25 -11.91 -6.82 -2.18
CA ILE A 25 -13.25 -6.27 -2.45
C ILE A 25 -13.94 -7.16 -3.50
N PRO A 26 -15.10 -7.76 -3.19
CA PRO A 26 -15.86 -8.56 -4.15
C PRO A 26 -16.27 -7.75 -5.39
N GLY A 27 -16.24 -8.39 -6.56
CA GLY A 27 -16.69 -7.77 -7.80
C GLY A 27 -15.72 -6.75 -8.41
N LEU A 28 -14.52 -6.56 -7.83
CA LEU A 28 -13.48 -5.71 -8.41
C LEU A 28 -12.46 -6.59 -9.15
N PRO A 29 -12.49 -6.66 -10.50
CA PRO A 29 -11.68 -7.61 -11.27
C PRO A 29 -10.24 -7.14 -11.49
N ALA A 30 -9.89 -5.94 -11.02
CA ALA A 30 -8.61 -5.30 -11.28
C ALA A 30 -7.93 -4.87 -9.99
N PHE A 31 -6.60 -4.85 -10.03
CA PHE A 31 -5.78 -4.31 -8.97
C PHE A 31 -5.71 -2.79 -9.11
N ASN A 32 -6.22 -2.07 -8.12
CA ASN A 32 -6.18 -0.61 -8.08
C ASN A 32 -5.19 -0.17 -7.01
N MET A 33 -4.20 0.63 -7.40
CA MET A 33 -3.17 1.15 -6.48
C MET A 33 -3.38 2.64 -6.28
N SER A 34 -3.45 3.06 -5.03
CA SER A 34 -3.51 4.47 -4.64
C SER A 34 -2.48 4.73 -3.56
N ALA A 35 -1.64 5.74 -3.77
CA ALA A 35 -0.79 6.27 -2.72
C ALA A 35 -1.56 7.37 -1.98
N SER A 36 -1.75 7.19 -0.68
CA SER A 36 -2.05 8.33 0.19
C SER A 36 -0.78 9.18 0.29
N ARG A 37 -0.92 10.51 0.38
CA ARG A 37 0.24 11.36 0.65
C ARG A 37 0.86 10.92 1.97
N MET A 38 2.12 10.51 1.92
CA MET A 38 2.97 10.29 3.10
C MET A 38 3.25 11.60 3.82
#